data_AF-A0A915XV37-F1
#
_entry.id   AF-A0A915XV37-F1
#
_cell.length_a   1.000
_cell.length_b   1.000
_cell.length_c   1.000
_cell.angle_alpha   90.00
_cell.angle_beta   90.00
_cell.angle_gamma   90.00
#
_symmetry.space_group_name_H-M   'P 1'
#
loop_
_entity.id
_entity.type
_entity.pdbx_description
1 polymer ?
#
loop_
_entity_poly.entity_id
_entity_poly.type
_entity_poly.pdbx_seq_one_letter_code
_entity_poly.pdbx_strand_id
1 'polypeptide(L)'
;MPAVSERPTPVSPTLAVVAAWLVPGLAHLLLGRKHRAAVFALVVVVSFVVGILCQGELILPKPGDPLSYFATLATLGNGVLFFVAKFLGLGDGVPTAVTYEYGNAFLLTAGVMNLLLMLDAYDIAVGKKEW
;
A
#
# COMPACT_ATOMS: atom_id res chain seq x y z
N MET A 1 0.15 -16.68 -30.42
CA MET A 1 0.49 -16.03 -29.13
C MET A 1 1.39 -14.85 -29.48
N PRO A 2 1.02 -13.59 -29.20
CA PRO A 2 1.95 -12.49 -29.46
C PRO A 2 3.20 -12.67 -28.58
N ALA A 3 4.37 -12.40 -29.15
CA ALA A 3 5.66 -12.52 -28.48
C ALA A 3 5.72 -11.52 -27.32
N VAL A 4 5.97 -12.01 -26.10
CA VAL A 4 6.32 -11.17 -24.96
C VAL A 4 7.50 -10.30 -25.37
N SER A 5 7.36 -8.99 -25.26
CA SER A 5 8.40 -8.02 -25.54
C SER A 5 9.59 -8.28 -24.61
N GLU A 6 10.62 -8.97 -25.10
CA GLU A 6 11.89 -9.25 -24.39
C GLU A 6 12.73 -8.00 -24.08
N ARG A 7 12.18 -6.78 -24.27
CA ARG A 7 12.89 -5.57 -23.88
C ARG A 7 12.85 -5.43 -22.36
N PRO A 8 14.00 -5.54 -21.66
CA PRO A 8 14.04 -5.26 -20.23
C PRO A 8 13.53 -3.84 -20.01
N THR A 9 12.59 -3.68 -19.08
CA THR A 9 12.17 -2.35 -18.67
C THR A 9 13.38 -1.62 -18.08
N PRO A 10 13.54 -0.31 -18.31
CA PRO A 10 14.68 0.44 -17.79
C PRO A 10 14.68 0.56 -16.26
N VAL A 11 13.58 0.16 -15.61
CA VAL A 11 13.42 0.20 -14.16
C VAL A 11 13.80 -1.15 -13.57
N SER A 12 14.76 -1.17 -12.64
CA SER A 12 15.13 -2.42 -11.98
C SER A 12 13.97 -2.96 -11.11
N PRO A 13 13.78 -4.29 -11.01
CA PRO A 13 12.71 -4.86 -10.18
C PRO A 13 12.78 -4.40 -8.72
N THR A 14 13.98 -4.26 -8.15
CA THR A 14 14.19 -3.75 -6.80
C THR A 14 13.70 -2.32 -6.65
N LEU A 15 14.00 -1.44 -7.62
CA LEU A 15 13.52 -0.06 -7.60
C LEU A 15 11.99 -0.01 -7.72
N ALA A 16 11.39 -0.84 -8.58
CA ALA A 16 9.95 -0.92 -8.72
C ALA A 16 9.27 -1.34 -7.40
N VAL A 17 9.79 -2.37 -6.73
CA VAL A 17 9.28 -2.85 -5.43
C VAL A 17 9.39 -1.77 -4.36
N VAL A 18 10.57 -1.17 -4.19
CA VAL A 18 10.80 -0.14 -3.16
C VAL A 18 9.94 1.09 -3.41
N ALA A 19 9.84 1.54 -4.67
CA ALA A 19 9.02 2.69 -5.04
C ALA A 19 7.53 2.42 -4.80
N ALA A 20 7.02 1.22 -5.14
CA ALA A 20 5.63 0.84 -4.92
C ALA A 20 5.28 0.76 -3.44
N TRP A 21 6.18 0.21 -2.62
CA TRP A 21 5.98 0.16 -1.18
C TRP A 21 5.91 1.57 -0.59
N LEU A 22 6.90 2.42 -0.89
CA LEU A 22 7.05 3.72 -0.26
C LEU A 22 5.90 4.67 -0.61
N VAL A 23 5.55 4.76 -1.90
CA VAL A 23 4.57 5.73 -2.39
C VAL A 23 3.57 5.01 -3.30
N PRO A 24 2.28 4.96 -2.92
CA PRO A 24 1.25 4.33 -3.73
C PRO A 24 1.25 4.86 -5.16
N GLY A 25 1.34 3.97 -6.15
CA GLY A 25 1.35 4.29 -7.57
C GLY A 25 2.68 4.79 -8.16
N LEU A 26 3.72 5.05 -7.35
CA LEU A 26 4.99 5.58 -7.86
C LEU A 26 5.71 4.61 -8.79
N ALA A 27 5.74 3.31 -8.48
CA ALA A 27 6.36 2.32 -9.36
C ALA A 27 5.69 2.26 -10.73
N HIS A 28 4.35 2.30 -10.78
CA HIS A 28 3.61 2.32 -12.04
C HIS A 28 3.91 3.57 -12.85
N LEU A 29 4.17 4.71 -12.19
CA LEU A 29 4.61 5.93 -12.86
C LEU A 29 6.00 5.76 -13.48
N LEU A 30 6.96 5.21 -12.73
CA LEU A 30 8.32 4.91 -13.20
C LEU A 30 8.32 3.93 -14.38
N LEU A 31 7.42 2.94 -14.35
CA LEU A 31 7.20 1.97 -15.42
C LEU A 31 6.40 2.54 -16.61
N GLY A 32 6.09 3.85 -16.62
CA GLY A 32 5.39 4.54 -17.72
C GLY A 32 3.86 4.40 -17.72
N ARG A 33 3.27 3.72 -16.73
CA ARG A 33 1.84 3.41 -16.63
C ARG A 33 1.07 4.48 -15.84
N LYS A 34 1.02 5.70 -16.37
CA LYS A 34 0.47 6.90 -15.68
C LYS A 34 -0.96 6.73 -15.18
N HIS A 35 -1.86 6.15 -15.99
CA HIS A 35 -3.26 5.95 -15.58
C HIS A 35 -3.38 5.04 -14.36
N ARG A 36 -2.63 3.94 -14.34
CA ARG A 36 -2.60 3.03 -13.20
C ARG A 36 -2.02 3.67 -11.97
N ALA A 37 -0.92 4.39 -12.12
CA ALA A 37 -0.33 5.15 -11.03
C ALA A 37 -1.38 6.05 -10.35
N ALA A 38 -2.15 6.80 -11.15
CA ALA A 38 -3.19 7.70 -10.64
C ALA A 38 -4.34 6.93 -9.94
N VAL A 39 -4.88 5.89 -10.57
CA VAL A 39 -5.99 5.10 -9.99
C VAL A 39 -5.56 4.40 -8.70
N PHE A 40 -4.38 3.78 -8.69
CA PHE A 40 -3.86 3.08 -7.53
C PHE A 40 -3.51 4.02 -6.39
N ALA A 41 -2.85 5.14 -6.69
CA ALA A 41 -2.61 6.17 -5.70
C ALA A 41 -3.92 6.69 -5.10
N LEU A 42 -4.92 6.99 -5.94
CA LEU A 42 -6.23 7.45 -5.49
C LEU A 42 -6.90 6.44 -4.56
N VAL A 43 -7.01 5.18 -4.96
CA VAL A 43 -7.68 4.14 -4.17
C VAL A 43 -6.99 3.95 -2.82
N VAL A 44 -5.66 3.82 -2.80
CA VAL A 44 -4.90 3.60 -1.56
C VAL A 44 -4.96 4.82 -0.65
N VAL A 45 -4.71 6.02 -1.18
CA VAL A 45 -4.69 7.26 -0.38
C VAL A 45 -6.08 7.57 0.16
N VAL A 46 -7.14 7.45 -0.65
CA VAL A 46 -8.51 7.69 -0.18
C VAL A 46 -8.90 6.68 0.88
N SER A 47 -8.62 5.38 0.67
CA SER A 47 -8.90 4.36 1.69
C SER A 47 -8.14 4.64 2.98
N PHE A 48 -6.87 5.01 2.91
CA PHE A 48 -6.07 5.37 4.07
C PHE A 48 -6.65 6.59 4.82
N VAL A 49 -6.96 7.67 4.10
CA VAL A 49 -7.54 8.88 4.69
C VAL A 49 -8.89 8.59 5.33
N VAL A 50 -9.78 7.85 4.66
CA VAL A 50 -11.05 7.41 5.25
C VAL A 50 -10.81 6.59 6.51
N GLY A 51 -9.83 5.69 6.49
CA GLY A 51 -9.45 4.90 7.66
C GLY A 51 -9.06 5.75 8.87
N ILE A 52 -8.23 6.78 8.66
CA ILE A 52 -7.85 7.75 9.70
C ILE A 52 -9.07 8.56 10.17
N LEU A 53 -9.90 9.06 9.24
CA LEU A 53 -11.11 9.85 9.57
C LEU A 53 -12.14 9.03 10.35
N CYS A 54 -12.22 7.72 10.09
CA CYS A 54 -13.04 6.77 10.84
C CYS A 54 -12.39 6.30 12.14
N GLN A 55 -11.31 6.96 12.59
CA GLN A 55 -10.65 6.71 13.87
C GLN A 55 -10.02 5.32 13.96
N GLY A 56 -9.59 4.74 12.84
CA GLY A 56 -8.86 3.47 12.82
C GLY A 56 -7.48 3.57 13.47
N GLU A 57 -6.93 2.42 13.85
CA GLU A 57 -5.61 2.25 14.44
C GLU A 57 -4.58 1.87 13.37
N LEU A 58 -3.46 2.59 13.32
CA LEU A 58 -2.22 2.13 12.70
C LEU A 58 -1.55 1.17 13.68
N ILE A 59 -2.03 -0.08 13.62
CA ILE A 59 -1.75 -1.13 14.60
C ILE A 59 -0.24 -1.38 14.70
N LEU A 60 0.24 -1.40 15.94
CA LEU A 60 1.59 -1.82 16.30
C LEU A 60 1.56 -3.21 16.95
N PRO A 61 2.70 -3.95 16.97
CA PRO A 61 2.74 -5.29 17.53
C PRO A 61 2.41 -5.28 19.02
N LYS A 62 1.47 -6.15 19.42
CA LYS A 62 1.02 -6.30 20.81
C LYS A 62 1.42 -7.71 21.30
N PRO A 63 2.31 -7.83 22.32
CA PRO A 63 2.65 -9.12 22.89
C PRO A 63 1.40 -9.85 23.41
N GLY A 64 1.30 -11.15 23.12
CA GLY A 64 0.14 -11.97 23.49
C GLY A 64 -1.03 -11.92 22.51
N ASP A 65 -0.97 -11.07 21.48
CA ASP A 65 -1.92 -11.06 20.37
C ASP A 65 -1.19 -11.35 19.04
N PRO A 66 -1.18 -12.61 18.57
CA PRO A 66 -0.55 -12.96 17.30
C PRO A 66 -1.13 -12.23 16.08
N LEU A 67 -2.42 -11.87 16.11
CA LEU A 67 -3.06 -11.22 14.97
C LEU A 67 -2.57 -9.77 14.80
N SER A 68 -2.19 -9.11 15.89
CA SER A 68 -1.60 -7.76 15.87
C SER A 68 -0.34 -7.67 15.00
N TYR A 69 0.45 -8.74 14.89
CA TYR A 69 1.66 -8.76 14.05
C TYR A 69 1.31 -8.74 12.56
N PHE A 70 0.29 -9.51 12.15
CA PHE A 70 -0.21 -9.49 10.77
C PHE A 70 -0.88 -8.16 10.44
N ALA A 71 -1.64 -7.61 11.38
CA ALA A 71 -2.26 -6.29 11.22
C ALA A 71 -1.20 -5.17 11.15
N THR A 72 -0.10 -5.29 11.91
CA THR A 72 1.05 -4.38 11.80
C THR A 72 1.68 -4.47 10.42
N LEU A 73 1.92 -5.69 9.90
CA LEU A 73 2.46 -5.87 8.56
C LEU A 73 1.56 -5.23 7.49
N ALA A 74 0.25 -5.45 7.60
CA ALA A 74 -0.73 -4.85 6.71
C ALA A 74 -0.70 -3.31 6.79
N THR A 75 -0.73 -2.72 7.99
CA THR A 75 -0.70 -1.26 8.14
C THR A 75 0.63 -0.65 7.71
N LEU A 76 1.78 -1.29 7.95
CA LEU A 76 3.10 -0.91 7.41
C LEU A 76 3.14 -0.98 5.88
N GLY A 77 2.27 -1.77 5.27
CA GLY A 77 2.07 -1.81 3.82
C GLY A 77 1.69 -0.45 3.22
N ASN A 78 1.13 0.47 4.01
CA ASN A 78 0.82 1.83 3.57
C ASN A 78 2.06 2.72 3.32
N GLY A 79 3.27 2.21 3.58
CA GLY A 79 4.52 2.89 3.23
C GLY A 79 4.67 4.23 3.92
N VAL A 80 4.97 5.28 3.16
CA VAL A 80 5.19 6.64 3.70
C VAL A 80 3.95 7.18 4.43
N LEU A 81 2.74 6.79 4.02
CA LEU A 81 1.50 7.24 4.65
C LEU A 81 1.45 6.82 6.13
N PHE A 82 1.88 5.59 6.44
CA PHE A 82 1.96 5.08 7.81
C PHE A 82 2.88 5.96 8.66
N PHE A 83 4.11 6.20 8.20
CA PHE A 83 5.11 6.94 8.96
C PHE A 83 4.74 8.41 9.14
N VAL A 84 4.20 9.05 8.10
CA VAL A 84 3.73 10.44 8.18
C VAL A 84 2.57 10.56 9.15
N ALA A 85 1.56 9.68 9.06
CA ALA A 85 0.43 9.70 9.98
C ALA A 85 0.87 9.49 11.43
N LYS A 86 1.73 8.49 11.70
CA LYS A 86 2.27 8.27 13.05
C LYS A 86 3.10 9.45 13.55
N PHE A 87 3.92 10.07 12.70
CA PHE A 87 4.68 11.27 13.05
C PHE A 87 3.78 12.45 13.42
N LEU A 88 2.62 12.58 12.76
CA LEU A 88 1.61 13.59 13.06
C LEU A 88 0.68 13.23 14.23
N GLY A 89 0.90 12.08 14.90
CA GLY A 89 0.03 11.62 16.00
C GLY A 89 -1.36 11.16 15.53
N LEU A 90 -1.49 10.73 14.27
CA LEU A 90 -2.72 10.18 13.71
C LEU A 90 -2.72 8.65 13.77
N GLY A 91 -3.91 8.07 13.82
CA GLY A 91 -4.08 6.62 13.77
C GLY A 91 -3.70 5.90 15.06
N ASP A 92 -3.90 6.52 16.22
CA ASP A 92 -3.80 5.81 17.51
C ASP A 92 -5.05 4.95 17.82
N GLY A 93 -6.11 5.13 17.03
CA GLY A 93 -7.36 4.39 17.19
C GLY A 93 -8.23 4.92 18.33
N VAL A 94 -9.54 4.84 18.16
CA VAL A 94 -10.51 5.08 19.24
C VAL A 94 -11.48 3.90 19.32
N PRO A 95 -11.17 2.85 20.11
CA PRO A 95 -11.97 1.61 20.13
C PRO A 95 -13.45 1.79 20.54
N THR A 96 -13.77 2.88 21.24
CA THR A 96 -15.14 3.22 21.63
C THR A 96 -15.94 3.94 20.54
N ALA A 97 -15.29 4.36 19.45
CA ALA A 97 -15.96 5.00 18.34
C ALA A 97 -16.72 3.98 17.49
N VAL A 98 -17.94 4.33 17.09
CA VAL A 98 -18.78 3.47 16.24
C VAL A 98 -18.13 3.20 14.87
N THR A 99 -17.26 4.09 14.40
CA THR A 99 -16.57 3.96 13.12
C THR A 99 -15.26 3.18 13.19
N TYR A 100 -14.78 2.84 14.39
CA TYR A 100 -13.44 2.28 14.63
C TYR A 100 -13.13 1.05 13.78
N GLU A 101 -14.02 0.07 13.78
CA GLU A 101 -13.83 -1.18 13.02
C GLU A 101 -13.84 -0.95 11.50
N TYR A 102 -14.65 -0.01 11.02
CA TYR A 102 -14.62 0.40 9.61
C TYR A 102 -13.30 1.10 9.29
N GLY A 103 -12.80 1.96 10.19
CA GLY A 103 -11.51 2.62 10.07
C GLY A 103 -10.37 1.62 9.93
N ASN A 104 -10.33 0.61 10.80
CA ASN A 104 -9.36 -0.48 10.72
C ASN A 104 -9.45 -1.24 9.40
N ALA A 105 -10.66 -1.59 8.95
CA ALA A 105 -10.85 -2.28 7.67
C ALA A 105 -10.29 -1.49 6.49
N PHE A 106 -10.51 -0.16 6.46
CA PHE A 106 -9.96 0.72 5.43
C PHE A 106 -8.43 0.83 5.50
N LEU A 107 -7.84 1.02 6.68
CA LEU A 107 -6.38 1.12 6.85
C LEU A 107 -5.65 -0.17 6.49
N LEU A 108 -6.21 -1.32 6.90
CA LEU A 108 -5.68 -2.64 6.56
C LEU A 108 -5.79 -2.91 5.06
N THR A 109 -6.95 -2.59 4.46
CA THR A 109 -7.17 -2.77 3.03
C THR A 109 -6.26 -1.87 2.20
N ALA A 110 -6.08 -0.60 2.58
CA ALA A 110 -5.17 0.32 1.91
C ALA A 110 -3.74 -0.23 1.90
N GLY A 111 -3.28 -0.75 3.04
CA GLY A 111 -1.93 -1.27 3.18
C GLY A 111 -1.72 -2.58 2.42
N VAL A 112 -2.65 -3.54 2.53
CA VAL A 112 -2.59 -4.80 1.77
C VAL A 112 -2.68 -4.52 0.27
N MET A 113 -3.55 -3.61 -0.16
CA MET A 113 -3.63 -3.21 -1.57
C MET A 113 -2.30 -2.66 -2.06
N ASN A 114 -1.64 -1.80 -1.29
CA ASN A 114 -0.32 -1.27 -1.66
C ASN A 114 0.75 -2.38 -1.75
N LEU A 115 0.70 -3.39 -0.88
CA LEU A 115 1.57 -4.58 -0.99
C LEU A 115 1.26 -5.41 -2.26
N LEU A 116 0.00 -5.56 -2.65
CA LEU A 116 -0.36 -6.23 -3.92
C LEU A 116 0.14 -5.45 -5.13
N LEU A 117 0.07 -4.12 -5.08
CA LEU A 117 0.58 -3.24 -6.13
C LEU A 117 2.10 -3.30 -6.24
N MET A 118 2.80 -3.54 -5.12
CA MET A 118 4.23 -3.83 -5.11
C MET A 118 4.57 -5.11 -5.88
N LEU A 119 3.79 -6.18 -5.68
CA LEU A 119 3.95 -7.43 -6.43
C LEU A 119 3.62 -7.23 -7.92
N ASP A 120 2.57 -6.48 -8.24
CA ASP A 120 2.22 -6.14 -9.63
C ASP A 120 3.36 -5.37 -10.32
N ALA A 121 3.96 -4.40 -9.63
CA ALA A 121 5.10 -3.63 -10.15
C ALA A 121 6.34 -4.51 -10.39
N TYR A 122 6.60 -5.48 -9.49
CA TYR A 122 7.67 -6.47 -9.68
C TYR A 122 7.44 -7.32 -10.93
N ASP A 123 6.24 -7.85 -11.12
CA ASP A 123 5.91 -8.69 -12.27
C ASP A 123 6.02 -7.91 -13.59
N ILE A 124 5.64 -6.63 -13.60
CA ILE A 124 5.85 -5.74 -14.76
C ILE A 124 7.35 -5.53 -15.01
N ALA A 125 8.13 -5.25 -13.97
CA ALA A 125 9.55 -4.95 -14.11
C ALA A 125 10.37 -6.14 -14.65
N VAL A 126 10.01 -7.37 -14.25
CA VAL A 126 10.63 -8.63 -14.72
C VAL A 126 10.07 -9.08 -16.08
N GLY A 127 9.08 -8.38 -16.64
CA GLY A 127 8.50 -8.69 -17.95
C GLY A 127 7.51 -9.87 -17.95
N LYS A 128 7.04 -10.30 -16.76
CA LYS A 128 5.98 -11.32 -16.65
C LYS A 128 4.60 -10.76 -17.02
N LYS A 129 4.45 -9.43 -17.05
CA LYS A 129 3.19 -8.74 -17.32
C LYS A 129 3.41 -7.48 -18.18
N GLU A 130 2.64 -7.37 -19.27
CA GLU A 130 2.78 -6.27 -20.23
C GLU A 130 1.75 -5.14 -20.10
N TRP A 131 0.60 -5.39 -19.49
CA TRP A 131 -0.48 -4.41 -19.30
C TRP A 131 -0.40 -3.81 -17.92
#